data_AF-A0A9E3VK68-F1
#
_entry.id   AF-A0A9E3VK68-F1
#
_cell.length_a   1.000
_cell.length_b   1.000
_cell.length_c   1.000
_cell.angle_alpha   90.00
_cell.angle_beta   90.00
_cell.angle_gamma   90.00
#
_symmetry.space_group_name_H-M   'P 1'
#
loop_
_entity.id
_entity.type
_entity.pdbx_description
1 polymer ?
#
loop_
_entity_poly.entity_id
_entity_poly.type
_entity_poly.pdbx_seq_one_letter_code
_entity_poly.pdbx_strand_id
1 'polypeptide(L)'
;ITSIHSTMHHVQDGSLAAVQREALAARGIILRIYFDDGPSPAVQVPLADFFADGCGGRAKFFSTPYVEKSPYAYNCFIPMPFARAARITLTNETIYNVANYSFVEYESLPDWDPSLGYFHATWKRFAFQLGNKTDQHFLHIDGCGHLLGRAWSVCTDEPLFEAFAFIMEGNNEVRINGEETPRADYLGTEDSFGFSWGFPDCYCGPYNGINFVQNKPPSMLSIYRFRHANLLRFAKSLDWRIDWTHEFPDHPWFHNELERHHALDRCHVDYATTYYWYQDAVGYEHAPLLPVEDRVKETLRPNIVTPRL
;
A
#
# COMPACT_ATOMS: atom_id res chain seq x y z
N ILE A 1 15.00 1.27 -16.94
CA ILE A 1 13.57 1.14 -17.31
C ILE A 1 12.92 2.50 -17.15
N THR A 2 12.17 2.94 -18.16
CA THR A 2 11.50 4.25 -18.19
C THR A 2 9.99 4.11 -18.05
N SER A 3 9.43 2.98 -18.46
CA SER A 3 7.99 2.73 -18.36
C SER A 3 7.68 1.24 -18.25
N ILE A 4 6.63 0.91 -17.50
CA ILE A 4 6.02 -0.42 -17.46
C ILE A 4 4.53 -0.26 -17.74
N HIS A 5 4.03 -0.99 -18.74
CA HIS A 5 2.61 -1.10 -19.03
C HIS A 5 2.13 -2.53 -18.73
N SER A 6 0.95 -2.62 -18.14
CA SER A 6 0.19 -3.86 -18.08
C SER A 6 -1.28 -3.55 -18.29
N THR A 7 -1.98 -4.36 -19.06
CA THR A 7 -3.44 -4.38 -18.98
C THR A 7 -3.85 -4.78 -17.56
N MET A 8 -5.07 -4.45 -17.17
CA MET A 8 -5.70 -5.20 -16.08
C MET A 8 -5.76 -6.68 -16.51
N HIS A 9 -5.37 -7.56 -15.60
CA HIS A 9 -5.34 -9.00 -15.86
C HIS A 9 -6.77 -9.54 -15.83
N HIS A 10 -7.06 -10.56 -16.64
CA HIS A 10 -8.40 -11.13 -16.74
C HIS A 10 -8.40 -12.61 -16.36
N VAL A 11 -9.02 -12.92 -15.22
CA VAL A 11 -9.26 -14.30 -14.76
C VAL A 11 -10.31 -14.96 -15.66
N GLN A 12 -9.94 -16.06 -16.31
CA GLN A 12 -10.77 -16.74 -17.31
C GLN A 12 -11.70 -17.81 -16.68
N ASP A 13 -12.50 -17.41 -15.70
CA ASP A 13 -13.51 -18.27 -15.09
C ASP A 13 -14.86 -17.54 -14.98
N GLY A 14 -15.83 -18.03 -15.76
CA GLY A 14 -17.18 -17.47 -15.82
C GLY A 14 -18.06 -17.80 -14.61
N SER A 15 -17.68 -18.77 -13.78
CA SER A 15 -18.44 -19.16 -12.58
C SER A 15 -18.25 -18.19 -11.41
N LEU A 16 -17.13 -17.45 -11.40
CA LEU A 16 -16.82 -16.46 -10.38
C LEU A 16 -17.69 -15.21 -10.53
N ALA A 17 -17.97 -14.53 -9.41
CA ALA A 17 -18.51 -13.18 -9.45
C ALA A 17 -17.47 -12.19 -10.01
N ALA A 18 -17.92 -11.07 -10.59
CA ALA A 18 -17.01 -10.05 -11.13
C ALA A 18 -16.00 -9.54 -10.09
N VAL A 19 -16.48 -9.23 -8.88
CA VAL A 19 -15.63 -8.77 -7.76
C VAL A 19 -14.57 -9.80 -7.35
N GLN A 20 -14.87 -11.10 -7.45
CA GLN A 20 -13.92 -12.17 -7.16
C GLN A 20 -12.83 -12.24 -8.23
N ARG A 21 -13.21 -12.15 -9.51
CA ARG A 21 -12.25 -12.09 -10.62
C ARG A 21 -11.34 -10.87 -10.51
N GLU A 22 -11.89 -9.71 -10.18
CA GLU A 22 -11.15 -8.46 -10.01
C GLU A 22 -10.13 -8.58 -8.87
N ALA A 23 -10.55 -9.06 -7.69
CA ALA A 23 -9.65 -9.25 -6.56
C ALA A 23 -8.52 -10.26 -6.86
N LEU A 24 -8.82 -11.36 -7.56
CA LEU A 24 -7.84 -12.34 -8.01
C LEU A 24 -6.85 -11.75 -9.02
N ALA A 25 -7.34 -10.99 -10.01
CA ALA A 25 -6.48 -10.29 -10.97
C ALA A 25 -5.61 -9.22 -10.30
N ALA A 26 -6.12 -8.56 -9.28
CA ALA A 26 -5.44 -7.49 -8.56
C ALA A 26 -4.34 -8.02 -7.62
N ARG A 27 -4.65 -9.04 -6.80
CA ARG A 27 -3.79 -9.52 -5.70
C ARG A 27 -3.28 -10.96 -5.84
N GLY A 28 -3.76 -11.68 -6.84
CA GLY A 28 -3.27 -13.02 -7.19
C GLY A 28 -2.06 -13.00 -8.12
N ILE A 29 -1.77 -11.85 -8.74
CA ILE A 29 -0.61 -11.67 -9.62
C ILE A 29 0.46 -10.90 -8.87
N ILE A 30 1.66 -11.48 -8.73
CA ILE A 30 2.77 -10.84 -8.03
C ILE A 30 3.78 -10.31 -9.03
N LEU A 31 4.03 -9.00 -8.96
CA LEU A 31 5.13 -8.34 -9.65
C LEU A 31 6.40 -8.50 -8.82
N ARG A 32 7.45 -9.03 -9.43
CA ARG A 32 8.81 -9.00 -8.89
C ARG A 32 9.78 -8.35 -9.86
N ILE A 33 10.66 -7.49 -9.35
CA ILE A 33 11.75 -6.86 -10.11
C ILE A 33 13.06 -7.12 -9.39
N TYR A 34 14.03 -7.66 -10.12
CA TYR A 34 15.39 -7.94 -9.68
C TYR A 34 16.36 -7.07 -10.47
N PHE A 35 17.35 -6.48 -9.80
CA PHE A 35 18.42 -5.73 -10.44
C PHE A 35 19.75 -6.46 -10.28
N ASP A 36 20.56 -6.43 -11.33
CA ASP A 36 21.97 -6.83 -11.36
C ASP A 36 22.27 -8.22 -10.80
N ASP A 37 21.37 -9.16 -11.03
CA ASP A 37 21.37 -10.54 -10.50
C ASP A 37 21.38 -10.62 -8.97
N GLY A 38 20.84 -9.62 -8.30
CA GLY A 38 20.59 -9.63 -6.85
C GLY A 38 19.79 -10.87 -6.42
N PRO A 39 20.13 -11.49 -5.28
CA PRO A 39 19.51 -12.75 -4.83
C PRO A 39 18.05 -12.57 -4.39
N SER A 40 17.68 -11.37 -3.95
CA SER A 40 16.32 -10.98 -3.58
C SER A 40 15.78 -9.93 -4.57
N PRO A 41 14.47 -9.89 -4.79
CA PRO A 41 13.89 -8.82 -5.57
C PRO A 41 14.00 -7.48 -4.81
N ALA A 42 14.10 -6.37 -5.55
CA ALA A 42 13.96 -5.02 -5.01
C ALA A 42 12.47 -4.60 -4.92
N VAL A 43 11.65 -5.20 -5.79
CA VAL A 43 10.19 -5.01 -5.81
C VAL A 43 9.51 -6.36 -5.59
N GLN A 44 8.62 -6.46 -4.62
CA GLN A 44 7.71 -7.60 -4.45
C GLN A 44 6.35 -7.10 -3.98
N VAL A 45 5.42 -6.97 -4.92
CA VAL A 45 4.12 -6.33 -4.68
C VAL A 45 3.03 -7.00 -5.53
N PRO A 46 1.82 -7.23 -5.01
CA PRO A 46 0.69 -7.63 -5.84
C PRO A 46 0.38 -6.56 -6.90
N LEU A 47 0.02 -6.99 -8.11
CA LEU A 47 0.04 -6.13 -9.30
C LEU A 47 -0.72 -4.82 -9.10
N ALA A 48 -1.98 -4.87 -8.65
CA ALA A 48 -2.79 -3.66 -8.48
C ALA A 48 -2.25 -2.75 -7.34
N ASP A 49 -1.81 -3.33 -6.23
CA ASP A 49 -1.25 -2.58 -5.10
C ASP A 49 0.07 -1.87 -5.48
N PHE A 50 0.82 -2.35 -6.48
CA PHE A 50 2.01 -1.66 -7.03
C PHE A 50 1.65 -0.39 -7.80
N PHE A 51 0.50 -0.38 -8.46
CA PHE A 51 0.01 0.81 -9.16
C PHE A 51 -0.78 1.74 -8.23
N ALA A 52 -0.81 1.48 -6.92
CA ALA A 52 -1.62 2.18 -5.93
C ALA A 52 -3.15 1.94 -6.05
N ASP A 53 -3.57 0.91 -6.77
CA ASP A 53 -4.98 0.51 -6.87
C ASP A 53 -5.33 -0.53 -5.81
N GLY A 54 -5.53 -0.02 -4.60
CA GLY A 54 -5.84 -0.80 -3.41
C GLY A 54 -7.23 -1.43 -3.41
N CYS A 55 -7.61 -1.99 -2.26
CA CYS A 55 -8.90 -2.63 -2.05
C CYS A 55 -9.25 -3.67 -3.13
N GLY A 56 -8.28 -4.45 -3.60
CA GLY A 56 -8.50 -5.47 -4.63
C GLY A 56 -8.77 -4.92 -6.02
N GLY A 57 -8.24 -3.74 -6.36
CA GLY A 57 -8.30 -3.18 -7.71
C GLY A 57 -9.58 -2.38 -8.03
N ARG A 58 -10.22 -1.80 -7.00
CA ARG A 58 -11.55 -1.18 -7.10
C ARG A 58 -11.56 0.26 -7.59
N ALA A 59 -10.42 0.95 -7.67
CA ALA A 59 -10.41 2.31 -8.19
C ALA A 59 -10.93 2.33 -9.63
N LYS A 60 -11.70 3.34 -10.02
CA LYS A 60 -12.20 3.39 -11.41
C LYS A 60 -11.08 3.77 -12.39
N PHE A 61 -10.37 4.84 -12.07
CA PHE A 61 -9.18 5.33 -12.76
C PHE A 61 -8.52 6.40 -11.87
N PHE A 62 -7.24 6.66 -12.08
CA PHE A 62 -6.50 7.80 -11.51
C PHE A 62 -5.19 7.96 -12.28
N SER A 63 -4.61 9.16 -12.28
CA SER A 63 -3.36 9.46 -12.98
C SER A 63 -2.45 10.28 -12.09
N THR A 64 -1.18 9.90 -12.04
CA THR A 64 -0.09 10.60 -11.35
C THR A 64 1.14 10.61 -12.27
N PRO A 65 2.15 11.45 -11.98
CA PRO A 65 3.43 11.39 -12.70
C PRO A 65 4.22 10.08 -12.50
N TYR A 66 3.76 9.18 -11.62
CA TYR A 66 4.51 7.98 -11.21
C TYR A 66 3.81 6.69 -11.61
N VAL A 67 2.55 6.53 -11.20
CA VAL A 67 1.69 5.39 -11.55
C VAL A 67 0.30 5.88 -11.96
N GLU A 68 -0.34 5.12 -12.83
CA GLU A 68 -1.65 5.45 -13.38
C GLU A 68 -2.48 4.18 -13.54
N LYS A 69 -3.77 4.29 -13.23
CA LYS A 69 -4.80 3.37 -13.71
C LYS A 69 -5.63 4.10 -14.77
N SER A 70 -5.31 3.89 -16.04
CA SER A 70 -6.23 4.23 -17.13
C SER A 70 -7.37 3.19 -17.15
N PRO A 71 -8.51 3.45 -17.81
CA PRO A 71 -9.53 2.42 -17.98
C PRO A 71 -8.92 1.12 -18.53
N TYR A 72 -8.96 0.06 -17.72
CA TYR A 72 -8.45 -1.29 -18.02
C TYR A 72 -6.92 -1.43 -18.20
N ALA A 73 -6.13 -0.44 -17.81
CA ALA A 73 -4.68 -0.48 -17.91
C ALA A 73 -3.98 0.13 -16.70
N TYR A 74 -2.78 -0.36 -16.46
CA TYR A 74 -1.85 0.15 -15.47
C TYR A 74 -0.58 0.62 -16.16
N ASN A 75 -0.16 1.85 -15.86
CA ASN A 75 1.08 2.43 -16.36
C ASN A 75 1.94 2.87 -15.17
N CYS A 76 3.24 2.61 -15.25
CA CYS A 76 4.23 3.08 -14.29
C CYS A 76 5.31 3.82 -15.06
N PHE A 77 5.56 5.06 -14.64
CA PHE A 77 6.53 6.00 -15.20
C PHE A 77 7.67 6.28 -14.22
N ILE A 78 7.75 5.52 -13.12
CA ILE A 78 8.86 5.63 -12.16
C ILE A 78 10.14 5.12 -12.84
N PRO A 79 11.20 5.93 -12.94
CA PRO A 79 12.47 5.47 -13.49
C PRO A 79 13.08 4.36 -12.65
N MET A 80 13.47 3.24 -13.26
CA MET A 80 14.14 2.15 -12.54
C MET A 80 15.50 1.91 -13.19
N PRO A 81 16.54 2.67 -12.78
CA PRO A 81 17.89 2.52 -13.29
C PRO A 81 18.53 1.25 -12.70
N PHE A 82 19.48 0.67 -13.43
CA PHE A 82 20.25 -0.52 -13.03
C PHE A 82 21.59 -0.52 -13.76
N ALA A 83 22.62 -1.16 -13.19
CA ALA A 83 23.98 -1.08 -13.73
C ALA A 83 24.22 -2.08 -14.87
N ARG A 84 23.62 -3.28 -14.78
CA ARG A 84 23.92 -4.42 -15.66
C ARG A 84 22.68 -5.08 -16.25
N ALA A 85 21.69 -5.45 -15.44
CA ALA A 85 20.51 -6.15 -15.90
C ALA A 85 19.30 -5.91 -14.99
N ALA A 86 18.10 -6.02 -15.56
CA ALA A 86 16.86 -6.10 -14.82
C ALA A 86 16.08 -7.34 -15.25
N ARG A 87 15.50 -8.06 -14.29
CA ARG A 87 14.56 -9.16 -14.53
C ARG A 87 13.22 -8.82 -13.90
N ILE A 88 12.18 -8.76 -14.72
CA ILE A 88 10.81 -8.49 -14.29
C ILE A 88 9.99 -9.76 -14.47
N THR A 89 9.24 -10.16 -13.44
CA THR A 89 8.36 -11.33 -13.49
C THR A 89 6.96 -10.97 -13.03
N LEU A 90 5.95 -11.48 -13.72
CA LEU A 90 4.56 -11.53 -13.27
C LEU A 90 4.25 -12.99 -12.93
N THR A 91 4.01 -13.28 -11.66
CA THR A 91 3.70 -14.64 -11.17
C THR A 91 2.21 -14.75 -10.91
N ASN A 92 1.52 -15.63 -11.64
CA ASN A 92 0.14 -16.00 -11.32
C ASN A 92 0.12 -17.01 -10.17
N GLU A 93 -0.26 -16.57 -8.97
CA GLU A 93 -0.41 -17.42 -7.79
C GLU A 93 -1.88 -17.88 -7.58
N THR A 94 -2.75 -17.63 -8.57
CA THR A 94 -4.12 -18.15 -8.55
C THR A 94 -4.18 -19.56 -9.14
N ILE A 95 -5.27 -20.27 -8.88
CA ILE A 95 -5.56 -21.57 -9.51
C ILE A 95 -6.19 -21.43 -10.91
N TYR A 96 -6.38 -20.20 -11.40
CA TYR A 96 -7.12 -19.90 -12.63
C TYR A 96 -6.18 -19.45 -13.74
N ASN A 97 -6.60 -19.68 -14.98
CA ASN A 97 -5.95 -19.06 -16.13
C ASN A 97 -6.18 -17.56 -16.12
N VAL A 98 -5.12 -16.80 -16.40
CA VAL A 98 -5.14 -15.34 -16.41
C VAL A 98 -4.59 -14.86 -17.74
N ALA A 99 -5.36 -14.02 -18.43
CA ALA A 99 -4.94 -13.35 -19.64
C ALA A 99 -4.42 -11.94 -19.33
N ASN A 100 -3.30 -11.57 -19.95
CA ASN A 100 -2.74 -10.23 -19.86
C ASN A 100 -1.98 -9.84 -21.13
N TYR A 101 -1.72 -8.54 -21.24
CA TYR A 101 -0.70 -7.99 -22.11
C TYR A 101 0.15 -7.02 -21.29
N SER A 102 1.47 -7.11 -21.41
CA SER A 102 2.39 -6.26 -20.66
C SER A 102 3.64 -6.00 -21.50
N PHE A 103 4.20 -4.80 -21.38
CA PHE A 103 5.47 -4.45 -21.99
C PHE A 103 6.27 -3.53 -21.09
N VAL A 104 7.58 -3.46 -21.35
CA VAL A 104 8.53 -2.66 -20.60
C VAL A 104 9.30 -1.82 -21.60
N GLU A 105 9.38 -0.52 -21.33
CA GLU A 105 10.20 0.42 -22.07
C GLU A 105 11.44 0.74 -21.26
N TYR A 106 12.58 0.77 -21.92
CA TYR A 106 13.85 1.12 -21.31
C TYR A 106 14.74 1.80 -22.34
N GLU A 107 15.67 2.59 -21.84
CA GLU A 107 16.76 3.17 -22.61
C GLU A 107 18.09 2.74 -22.01
N SER A 108 19.14 2.82 -22.82
CA SER A 108 20.52 2.64 -22.35
C SER A 108 21.05 3.98 -21.86
N LEU A 109 21.59 4.01 -20.65
CA LEU A 109 22.36 5.15 -20.17
C LEU A 109 23.79 5.07 -20.73
N PRO A 110 24.47 6.21 -20.99
CA PRO A 110 25.86 6.20 -21.44
C PRO A 110 26.79 5.48 -20.46
N ASP A 111 26.61 5.74 -19.17
CA ASP A 111 27.36 5.14 -18.06
C ASP A 111 26.44 4.95 -16.84
N TRP A 112 26.79 4.02 -15.95
CA TRP A 112 26.13 3.87 -14.65
C TRP A 112 26.56 4.97 -13.69
N ASP A 113 25.59 5.65 -13.08
CA ASP A 113 25.81 6.58 -11.97
C ASP A 113 25.27 5.96 -10.66
N PRO A 114 26.14 5.59 -9.70
CA PRO A 114 25.73 5.06 -8.42
C PRO A 114 24.80 5.98 -7.61
N SER A 115 24.78 7.29 -7.91
CA SER A 115 23.90 8.25 -7.24
C SER A 115 22.41 8.06 -7.59
N LEU A 116 22.11 7.36 -8.69
CA LEU A 116 20.75 7.02 -9.10
C LEU A 116 20.08 6.01 -8.15
N GLY A 117 20.87 5.12 -7.54
CA GLY A 117 20.39 4.02 -6.72
C GLY A 117 19.49 3.04 -7.49
N TYR A 118 18.84 2.14 -6.77
CA TYR A 118 17.88 1.18 -7.29
C TYR A 118 16.50 1.46 -6.73
N PHE A 119 15.49 1.35 -7.60
CA PHE A 119 14.10 1.50 -7.20
C PHE A 119 13.63 0.28 -6.40
N HIS A 120 12.87 0.51 -5.34
CA HIS A 120 12.30 -0.53 -4.50
C HIS A 120 10.83 -0.28 -4.26
N ALA A 121 10.10 -1.38 -4.10
CA ALA A 121 8.74 -1.32 -3.59
C ALA A 121 8.39 -2.58 -2.80
N THR A 122 7.83 -2.39 -1.61
CA THR A 122 7.48 -3.49 -0.71
C THR A 122 6.01 -3.42 -0.35
N TRP A 123 5.39 -4.58 -0.23
CA TRP A 123 4.00 -4.72 0.17
C TRP A 123 3.87 -5.57 1.43
N LYS A 124 3.00 -5.14 2.33
CA LYS A 124 2.63 -5.90 3.53
C LYS A 124 1.14 -5.75 3.77
N ARG A 125 0.47 -6.85 4.10
CA ARG A 125 -0.90 -6.82 4.62
C ARG A 125 -0.97 -7.44 6.00
N PHE A 126 -1.67 -6.77 6.91
CA PHE A 126 -1.80 -7.18 8.29
C PHE A 126 -3.07 -6.58 8.90
N ALA A 127 -3.60 -7.27 9.90
CA ALA A 127 -4.72 -6.78 10.69
C ALA A 127 -4.36 -6.79 12.18
N PHE A 128 -4.90 -5.83 12.91
CA PHE A 128 -4.73 -5.70 14.35
C PHE A 128 -5.99 -5.07 14.94
N GLN A 129 -6.22 -5.30 16.24
CA GLN A 129 -7.26 -4.58 16.96
C GLN A 129 -6.78 -3.15 17.24
N LEU A 130 -7.51 -2.17 16.73
CA LEU A 130 -7.26 -0.77 16.98
C LEU A 130 -7.94 -0.34 18.28
N GLY A 131 -7.14 0.24 19.17
CA GLY A 131 -7.53 0.75 20.49
C GLY A 131 -6.78 2.04 20.85
N ASN A 132 -7.14 2.68 21.96
CA ASN A 132 -6.54 3.93 22.45
C ASN A 132 -5.14 3.80 23.07
N LYS A 133 -4.54 2.61 23.00
CA LYS A 133 -3.15 2.34 23.41
C LYS A 133 -2.32 1.78 22.24
N THR A 134 -2.84 1.96 21.02
CA THR A 134 -2.26 1.35 19.84
C THR A 134 -1.15 2.24 19.31
N ASP A 135 0.04 1.66 19.25
CA ASP A 135 1.20 2.23 18.56
C ASP A 135 1.76 1.12 17.67
N GLN A 136 1.68 1.32 16.35
CA GLN A 136 1.96 0.30 15.36
C GLN A 136 3.09 0.71 14.43
N HIS A 137 3.99 -0.24 14.20
CA HIS A 137 5.10 -0.06 13.29
C HIS A 137 4.73 -0.50 11.87
N PHE A 138 4.82 0.43 10.92
CA PHE A 138 4.33 0.26 9.56
C PHE A 138 5.44 -0.02 8.54
N LEU A 139 6.61 0.60 8.69
CA LEU A 139 7.73 0.46 7.76
C LEU A 139 9.06 0.71 8.46
N HIS A 140 10.03 -0.17 8.19
CA HIS A 140 11.44 0.07 8.44
C HIS A 140 12.24 -0.17 7.16
N ILE A 141 13.20 0.71 6.91
CA ILE A 141 14.16 0.60 5.81
C ILE A 141 15.54 0.88 6.38
N ASP A 142 16.49 -0.03 6.14
CA ASP A 142 17.92 0.19 6.34
C ASP A 142 18.59 0.63 5.04
N GLY A 143 19.62 1.46 5.15
CA GLY A 143 20.47 1.88 4.03
C GLY A 143 20.49 3.39 3.79
N CYS A 144 20.89 3.79 2.59
CA CYS A 144 20.95 5.18 2.18
C CYS A 144 20.04 5.41 0.98
N GLY A 145 19.10 6.35 1.07
CA GLY A 145 18.05 6.47 0.08
C GLY A 145 17.04 7.57 0.34
N HIS A 146 15.91 7.47 -0.35
CA HIS A 146 14.79 8.38 -0.15
C HIS A 146 13.44 7.76 -0.51
N LEU A 147 12.44 8.02 0.35
CA LEU A 147 11.07 7.58 0.12
C LEU A 147 10.40 8.44 -0.96
N LEU A 148 9.99 7.79 -2.04
CA LEU A 148 9.28 8.38 -3.18
C LEU A 148 7.79 8.51 -2.90
N GLY A 149 7.18 7.53 -2.24
CA GLY A 149 5.75 7.56 -2.00
C GLY A 149 5.22 6.33 -1.27
N ARG A 150 3.91 6.31 -1.10
CA ARG A 150 3.18 5.19 -0.49
C ARG A 150 1.74 5.14 -0.97
N ALA A 151 1.16 3.94 -0.92
CA ALA A 151 -0.25 3.70 -1.16
C ALA A 151 -0.79 2.69 -0.15
N TRP A 152 -1.94 2.97 0.45
CA TRP A 152 -2.56 2.12 1.46
C TRP A 152 -3.97 1.71 1.04
N SER A 153 -4.34 0.49 1.39
CA SER A 153 -5.74 0.09 1.55
C SER A 153 -6.05 -0.06 3.02
N VAL A 154 -7.19 0.46 3.47
CA VAL A 154 -7.69 0.27 4.83
C VAL A 154 -9.10 -0.29 4.76
N CYS A 155 -9.31 -1.43 5.41
CA CYS A 155 -10.61 -2.09 5.46
C CYS A 155 -11.01 -2.37 6.91
N THR A 156 -12.27 -2.14 7.25
CA THR A 156 -12.84 -2.53 8.55
C THR A 156 -14.35 -2.70 8.43
N ASP A 157 -14.94 -3.59 9.22
CA ASP A 157 -16.39 -3.70 9.40
C ASP A 157 -16.80 -3.29 10.82
N GLU A 158 -15.98 -2.51 11.53
CA GLU A 158 -16.28 -2.00 12.87
C GLU A 158 -17.13 -0.71 12.81
N PRO A 159 -18.38 -0.72 13.31
CA PRO A 159 -19.22 0.47 13.33
C PRO A 159 -18.63 1.67 14.09
N LEU A 160 -17.80 1.45 15.12
CA LEU A 160 -17.12 2.56 15.82
C LEU A 160 -16.15 3.34 14.91
N PHE A 161 -15.74 2.75 13.79
CA PHE A 161 -14.82 3.35 12.82
C PHE A 161 -15.56 3.82 11.55
N GLU A 162 -16.84 4.14 11.67
CA GLU A 162 -17.62 4.76 10.58
C GLU A 162 -16.86 5.92 9.95
N ALA A 163 -16.86 5.98 8.62
CA ALA A 163 -16.12 6.96 7.82
C ALA A 163 -14.62 7.08 8.16
N PHE A 164 -14.02 6.03 8.76
CA PHE A 164 -12.64 5.98 9.23
C PHE A 164 -12.32 7.00 10.34
N ALA A 165 -13.33 7.54 11.04
CA ALA A 165 -13.16 8.69 11.93
C ALA A 165 -12.11 8.48 13.03
N PHE A 166 -12.05 7.32 13.70
CA PHE A 166 -10.98 7.06 14.68
C PHE A 166 -9.69 6.55 14.04
N ILE A 167 -9.79 5.88 12.88
CA ILE A 167 -8.65 5.35 12.16
C ILE A 167 -7.76 6.49 11.66
N MET A 168 -8.38 7.56 11.15
CA MET A 168 -7.67 8.68 10.56
C MET A 168 -6.84 9.46 11.59
N GLU A 169 -7.23 9.50 12.86
CA GLU A 169 -6.57 10.31 13.90
C GLU A 169 -5.17 9.81 14.29
N GLY A 170 -4.75 8.63 13.83
CA GLY A 170 -3.44 8.09 14.19
C GLY A 170 -2.29 8.99 13.73
N ASN A 171 -1.48 9.46 14.68
CA ASN A 171 -0.32 10.32 14.42
C ASN A 171 0.72 9.56 13.61
N ASN A 172 1.05 10.07 12.43
CA ASN A 172 2.01 9.44 11.54
C ASN A 172 3.42 9.96 11.82
N GLU A 173 4.21 9.15 12.53
CA GLU A 173 5.55 9.52 12.99
C GLU A 173 6.63 8.90 12.11
N VAL A 174 7.45 9.75 11.49
CA VAL A 174 8.62 9.32 10.70
C VAL A 174 9.90 9.71 11.41
N ARG A 175 10.70 8.72 11.78
CA ARG A 175 12.05 8.88 12.32
C ARG A 175 13.07 8.58 11.24
N ILE A 176 14.12 9.39 11.17
CA ILE A 176 15.19 9.27 10.17
C ILE A 176 16.50 8.99 10.90
N ASN A 177 17.27 8.03 10.41
CA ASN A 177 18.61 7.68 10.92
C ASN A 177 18.66 7.37 12.43
N GLY A 178 17.61 6.75 12.98
CA GLY A 178 17.53 6.37 14.39
C GLY A 178 17.27 7.53 15.36
N GLU A 179 16.71 8.64 14.88
CA GLU A 179 16.30 9.77 15.73
C GLU A 179 15.27 9.34 16.79
N GLU A 180 15.42 9.83 18.02
CA GLU A 180 14.50 9.54 19.13
C GLU A 180 13.12 10.19 18.91
N THR A 181 13.14 11.47 18.53
CA THR A 181 11.94 12.25 18.19
C THR A 181 11.63 12.15 16.70
N PRO A 182 10.35 12.02 16.29
CA PRO A 182 9.98 12.02 14.88
C PRO A 182 10.48 13.29 14.17
N ARG A 183 11.09 13.09 13.00
CA ARG A 183 11.51 14.18 12.11
C ARG A 183 10.31 14.84 11.42
N ALA A 184 9.33 14.00 11.08
CA ALA A 184 8.04 14.43 10.58
C ALA A 184 6.97 13.76 11.44
N ASP A 185 6.04 14.57 11.93
CA ASP A 185 4.95 14.16 12.78
C ASP A 185 3.67 14.79 12.21
N TYR A 186 2.74 13.96 11.77
CA TYR A 186 1.46 14.40 11.22
C TYR A 186 0.37 14.00 12.19
N LEU A 187 -0.49 14.95 12.56
CA LEU A 187 -1.55 14.79 13.56
C LEU A 187 -2.68 13.83 13.14
N GLY A 188 -2.61 13.31 11.93
CA GLY A 188 -3.58 12.38 11.38
C GLY A 188 -3.01 11.66 10.16
N THR A 189 -3.54 10.48 9.91
CA THR A 189 -3.32 9.70 8.69
C THR A 189 -3.78 10.48 7.47
N GLU A 190 -4.95 11.12 7.47
CA GLU A 190 -5.42 11.93 6.35
C GLU A 190 -4.46 13.09 6.06
N ASP A 191 -3.99 13.79 7.10
CA ASP A 191 -3.02 14.89 7.00
C ASP A 191 -1.69 14.40 6.41
N SER A 192 -1.27 13.21 6.83
CA SER A 192 -0.08 12.55 6.31
C SER A 192 -0.21 12.14 4.84
N PHE A 193 -1.43 12.08 4.29
CA PHE A 193 -1.71 11.91 2.86
C PHE A 193 -2.03 13.23 2.14
N GLY A 194 -2.08 14.36 2.86
CA GLY A 194 -2.34 15.69 2.30
C GLY A 194 -3.83 16.04 2.21
N PHE A 195 -4.66 15.37 3.00
CA PHE A 195 -6.08 15.68 3.21
C PHE A 195 -6.27 16.39 4.56
N SER A 196 -7.53 16.63 4.93
CA SER A 196 -7.91 17.17 6.23
C SER A 196 -9.39 16.84 6.47
N TRP A 197 -9.79 16.62 7.72
CA TRP A 197 -11.16 16.27 8.10
C TRP A 197 -11.67 14.97 7.44
N GLY A 198 -10.79 13.96 7.36
CA GLY A 198 -11.10 12.61 6.90
C GLY A 198 -11.10 12.38 5.39
N PHE A 199 -11.91 11.40 4.96
CA PHE A 199 -11.93 10.86 3.59
C PHE A 199 -13.34 10.94 2.97
N PRO A 200 -13.81 12.14 2.58
CA PRO A 200 -15.21 12.34 2.20
C PRO A 200 -15.57 11.68 0.87
N ASP A 201 -14.76 11.90 -0.17
CA ASP A 201 -15.04 11.50 -1.54
C ASP A 201 -13.76 11.09 -2.28
N CYS A 202 -13.94 10.41 -3.40
CA CYS A 202 -12.82 10.12 -4.29
C CYS A 202 -12.22 11.42 -4.85
N TYR A 203 -10.90 11.52 -4.78
CA TYR A 203 -10.11 12.61 -5.33
C TYR A 203 -8.84 12.03 -5.94
N CYS A 204 -8.53 12.37 -7.20
CA CYS A 204 -7.33 11.89 -7.88
C CYS A 204 -6.45 13.07 -8.27
N GLY A 205 -5.58 13.49 -7.36
CA GLY A 205 -4.57 14.52 -7.61
C GLY A 205 -3.26 13.93 -8.14
N PRO A 206 -2.37 14.77 -8.69
CA PRO A 206 -1.10 14.32 -9.25
C PRO A 206 -0.17 13.71 -8.19
N TYR A 207 -0.24 14.16 -6.93
CA TYR A 207 0.68 13.73 -5.87
C TYR A 207 -0.01 13.09 -4.67
N ASN A 208 -1.32 13.19 -4.55
CA ASN A 208 -2.11 12.51 -3.53
C ASN A 208 -3.53 12.26 -4.03
N GLY A 209 -4.17 11.21 -3.53
CA GLY A 209 -5.51 10.85 -3.95
C GLY A 209 -6.19 9.83 -3.05
N ILE A 210 -7.51 9.96 -2.93
CA ILE A 210 -8.43 8.92 -2.46
C ILE A 210 -9.00 8.31 -3.74
N ASN A 211 -8.41 7.21 -4.23
CA ASN A 211 -8.80 6.61 -5.50
C ASN A 211 -9.95 5.58 -5.37
N PHE A 212 -10.29 5.20 -4.13
CA PHE A 212 -11.51 4.47 -3.82
C PHE A 212 -11.92 4.75 -2.37
N VAL A 213 -13.20 5.01 -2.11
CA VAL A 213 -13.74 5.09 -0.75
C VAL A 213 -15.16 4.52 -0.71
N GLN A 214 -15.44 3.75 0.33
CA GLN A 214 -16.74 3.18 0.62
C GLN A 214 -16.96 3.23 2.14
N ASN A 215 -18.03 3.88 2.59
CA ASN A 215 -18.35 4.03 4.02
C ASN A 215 -19.40 3.01 4.53
N LYS A 216 -19.83 2.05 3.69
CA LYS A 216 -20.69 0.93 4.11
C LYS A 216 -19.82 -0.27 4.50
N PRO A 217 -20.19 -1.07 5.53
CA PRO A 217 -19.43 -2.25 5.93
C PRO A 217 -19.27 -3.30 4.81
N PRO A 218 -18.07 -3.90 4.63
CA PRO A 218 -16.82 -3.39 5.19
C PRO A 218 -16.50 -2.03 4.55
N SER A 219 -16.22 -1.03 5.41
CA SER A 219 -15.70 0.26 4.98
C SER A 219 -14.34 0.01 4.35
N MET A 220 -14.09 0.60 3.18
CA MET A 220 -12.89 0.39 2.39
C MET A 220 -12.35 1.72 1.87
N LEU A 221 -11.06 1.94 2.04
CA LEU A 221 -10.33 3.12 1.58
C LEU A 221 -9.11 2.68 0.78
N SER A 222 -8.94 3.21 -0.42
CA SER A 222 -7.67 3.19 -1.14
C SER A 222 -7.17 4.62 -1.27
N ILE A 223 -5.93 4.85 -0.85
CA ILE A 223 -5.32 6.18 -0.77
C ILE A 223 -3.85 6.12 -1.16
N TYR A 224 -3.35 7.17 -1.82
CA TYR A 224 -1.95 7.28 -2.21
C TYR A 224 -1.37 8.67 -1.97
N ARG A 225 -0.05 8.72 -1.75
CA ARG A 225 0.74 9.95 -1.75
C ARG A 225 2.12 9.69 -2.33
N PHE A 226 2.48 10.43 -3.37
CA PHE A 226 3.82 10.50 -3.94
C PHE A 226 4.46 11.87 -3.63
N ARG A 227 5.77 11.88 -3.42
CA ARG A 227 6.56 13.05 -3.03
C ARG A 227 7.42 13.46 -4.22
N HIS A 228 7.16 14.65 -4.77
CA HIS A 228 7.96 15.20 -5.87
C HIS A 228 9.13 16.03 -5.35
N ALA A 229 8.85 17.12 -4.62
CA ALA A 229 9.88 18.02 -4.10
C ALA A 229 10.24 17.74 -2.62
N ASN A 230 9.35 17.11 -1.85
CA ASN A 230 9.46 16.93 -0.40
C ASN A 230 9.80 15.49 0.01
N LEU A 231 10.80 14.90 -0.66
CA LEU A 231 11.28 13.54 -0.40
C LEU A 231 11.82 13.40 1.03
N LEU A 232 11.50 12.27 1.66
CA LEU A 232 12.07 11.89 2.95
C LEU A 232 13.36 11.12 2.70
N ARG A 233 14.50 11.77 2.96
CA ARG A 233 15.85 11.22 2.73
C ARG A 233 16.39 10.61 4.01
N PHE A 234 17.11 9.51 3.87
CA PHE A 234 17.76 8.81 4.96
C PHE A 234 19.15 8.36 4.53
N ALA A 235 20.10 8.40 5.47
CA ALA A 235 21.49 7.98 5.25
C ALA A 235 21.81 6.65 5.94
N LYS A 236 20.97 6.22 6.87
CA LYS A 236 21.10 4.97 7.63
C LYS A 236 19.79 4.20 7.71
N SER A 237 18.69 4.88 8.06
CA SER A 237 17.40 4.22 8.19
C SER A 237 16.21 5.18 8.10
N LEU A 238 15.04 4.63 7.80
CA LEU A 238 13.74 5.29 7.94
C LEU A 238 12.79 4.37 8.69
N ASP A 239 12.15 4.91 9.72
CA ASP A 239 11.16 4.22 10.54
C ASP A 239 9.83 4.98 10.51
N TRP A 240 8.74 4.27 10.25
CA TRP A 240 7.38 4.82 10.22
C TRP A 240 6.49 4.12 11.23
N ARG A 241 5.96 4.88 12.20
CA ARG A 241 4.96 4.41 13.17
C ARG A 241 3.65 5.21 13.04
N ILE A 242 2.57 4.59 13.49
CA ILE A 242 1.29 5.28 13.68
C ILE A 242 0.85 5.10 15.12
N ASP A 243 0.62 6.22 15.81
CA ASP A 243 0.30 6.27 17.23
C ASP A 243 -1.10 6.84 17.47
N TRP A 244 -1.97 6.07 18.13
CA TRP A 244 -3.33 6.47 18.52
C TRP A 244 -3.46 6.74 20.02
N THR A 245 -2.36 6.75 20.78
CA THR A 245 -2.36 6.87 22.26
C THR A 245 -2.79 8.25 22.75
N HIS A 246 -2.78 9.24 21.87
CA HIS A 246 -3.13 10.63 22.18
C HIS A 246 -4.54 11.02 21.74
N GLU A 247 -5.27 10.09 21.12
CA GLU A 247 -6.50 10.42 20.41
C GLU A 247 -7.76 10.36 21.27
N PHE A 248 -8.63 11.34 21.07
CA PHE A 248 -9.93 11.50 21.73
C PHE A 248 -9.85 11.53 23.27
N PRO A 249 -8.89 12.25 23.91
CA PRO A 249 -8.68 12.18 25.37
C PRO A 249 -9.92 12.62 26.18
N ASP A 250 -10.73 13.53 25.62
CA ASP A 250 -11.93 14.07 26.25
C ASP A 250 -13.20 13.24 25.98
N HIS A 251 -13.09 12.06 25.35
CA HIS A 251 -14.23 11.19 25.01
C HIS A 251 -14.18 9.85 25.74
N PRO A 252 -14.28 9.82 27.09
CA PRO A 252 -14.19 8.58 27.87
C PRO A 252 -15.28 7.56 27.52
N TRP A 253 -16.46 8.02 27.07
CA TRP A 253 -17.50 7.13 26.58
C TRP A 253 -17.05 6.31 25.36
N PHE A 254 -16.37 6.95 24.40
CA PHE A 254 -15.86 6.28 23.20
C PHE A 254 -14.80 5.24 23.58
N HIS A 255 -13.86 5.60 24.46
CA HIS A 255 -12.83 4.69 24.96
C HIS A 255 -13.41 3.47 25.69
N ASN A 256 -14.44 3.67 26.53
CA ASN A 256 -15.11 2.55 27.19
C ASN A 256 -15.79 1.61 26.19
N GLU A 257 -16.40 2.15 25.14
CA GLU A 257 -17.05 1.35 24.10
C GLU A 257 -16.01 0.61 23.22
N LEU A 258 -14.90 1.29 22.92
CA LEU A 258 -13.75 0.71 22.22
C LEU A 258 -13.18 -0.47 23.01
N GLU A 259 -12.96 -0.32 24.33
CA GLU A 259 -12.52 -1.40 25.21
C GLU A 259 -13.53 -2.56 25.25
N ARG A 260 -14.83 -2.25 25.31
CA ARG A 260 -15.90 -3.26 25.28
C ARG A 260 -15.87 -4.06 23.98
N HIS A 261 -15.70 -3.40 22.83
CA HIS A 261 -15.60 -4.06 21.53
C HIS A 261 -14.28 -4.85 21.40
N HIS A 262 -13.18 -4.30 21.89
CA HIS A 262 -11.88 -4.97 21.91
C HIS A 262 -11.94 -6.29 22.70
N ALA A 263 -12.65 -6.32 23.83
CA ALA A 263 -12.87 -7.53 24.62
C ALA A 263 -13.71 -8.61 23.90
N LEU A 264 -14.41 -8.25 22.83
CA LEU A 264 -15.18 -9.16 21.97
C LEU A 264 -14.40 -9.61 20.72
N ASP A 265 -13.08 -9.40 20.67
CA ASP A 265 -12.24 -9.63 19.49
C ASP A 265 -12.70 -8.84 18.26
N ARG A 266 -13.18 -7.60 18.49
CA ARG A 266 -13.58 -6.65 17.44
C ARG A 266 -12.57 -5.52 17.30
N CYS A 267 -12.96 -4.44 16.61
CA CYS A 267 -12.10 -3.30 16.30
C CYS A 267 -10.90 -3.66 15.42
N HIS A 268 -11.01 -4.73 14.64
CA HIS A 268 -9.97 -5.07 13.68
C HIS A 268 -9.96 -4.06 12.53
N VAL A 269 -8.76 -3.56 12.25
CA VAL A 269 -8.45 -2.77 11.04
C VAL A 269 -7.46 -3.56 10.21
N ASP A 270 -7.71 -3.66 8.91
CA ASP A 270 -6.90 -4.38 7.94
C ASP A 270 -6.21 -3.39 7.02
N TYR A 271 -4.89 -3.35 7.11
CA TYR A 271 -4.05 -2.52 6.26
C TYR A 271 -3.35 -3.38 5.24
N ALA A 272 -3.41 -2.96 3.97
CA ALA A 272 -2.46 -3.38 2.94
C ALA A 272 -1.65 -2.16 2.52
N THR A 273 -0.33 -2.19 2.71
CA THR A 273 0.54 -1.04 2.50
C THR A 273 1.56 -1.34 1.40
N THR A 274 1.73 -0.39 0.48
CA THR A 274 2.82 -0.35 -0.49
C THR A 274 3.66 0.89 -0.25
N TYR A 275 4.98 0.73 -0.19
CA TYR A 275 5.94 1.83 -0.12
C TYR A 275 6.89 1.80 -1.30
N TYR A 276 7.29 2.96 -1.79
CA TYR A 276 8.16 3.13 -2.97
C TYR A 276 9.35 4.01 -2.58
N TRP A 277 10.57 3.58 -2.87
CA TRP A 277 11.78 4.35 -2.55
C TRP A 277 12.95 4.01 -3.48
N TYR A 278 14.00 4.82 -3.40
CA TYR A 278 15.30 4.46 -3.97
C TYR A 278 16.31 4.25 -2.84
N GLN A 279 17.21 3.29 -3.02
CA GLN A 279 18.37 3.09 -2.14
C GLN A 279 19.56 2.50 -2.90
N ASP A 280 20.72 2.43 -2.27
CA ASP A 280 21.96 1.91 -2.84
C ASP A 280 22.04 0.37 -2.93
N ALA A 281 21.30 -0.36 -2.10
CA ALA A 281 21.21 -1.81 -2.17
C ALA A 281 20.44 -2.29 -3.42
N VAL A 282 20.84 -3.43 -3.98
CA VAL A 282 20.24 -4.02 -5.20
C VAL A 282 18.96 -4.83 -4.97
N GLY A 283 18.64 -5.16 -3.72
CA GLY A 283 17.47 -5.96 -3.35
C GLY A 283 17.01 -5.67 -1.93
N TYR A 284 15.91 -6.29 -1.52
CA TYR A 284 15.30 -6.04 -0.20
C TYR A 284 14.73 -7.32 0.43
N GLU A 285 14.74 -7.37 1.76
CA GLU A 285 14.12 -8.45 2.53
C GLU A 285 12.63 -8.13 2.75
N HIS A 286 11.79 -8.63 1.85
CA HIS A 286 10.35 -8.41 1.94
C HIS A 286 9.71 -9.26 3.02
N ALA A 287 8.66 -8.73 3.65
CA ALA A 287 7.75 -9.54 4.45
C ALA A 287 7.17 -10.69 3.60
N PRO A 288 6.94 -11.89 4.18
CA PRO A 288 6.31 -12.98 3.47
C PRO A 288 4.93 -12.56 2.94
N LEU A 289 4.64 -12.92 1.69
CA LEU A 289 3.31 -12.73 1.13
C LEU A 289 2.34 -13.68 1.82
N LEU A 290 1.19 -13.15 2.25
CA LEU A 290 0.07 -13.98 2.69
C LEU A 290 -0.38 -14.93 1.56
N PRO A 291 -0.98 -16.09 1.86
CA PRO A 291 -1.61 -16.93 0.84
C PRO A 291 -2.61 -16.15 -0.02
N VAL A 292 -2.79 -16.56 -1.28
CA VAL A 292 -3.64 -15.81 -2.23
C VAL A 292 -5.07 -15.67 -1.71
N GLU A 293 -5.61 -16.69 -1.07
CA GLU A 293 -6.93 -16.72 -0.45
C GLU A 293 -7.11 -15.68 0.66
N ASP A 294 -6.03 -15.26 1.32
CA ASP A 294 -6.04 -14.20 2.32
C ASP A 294 -5.82 -12.83 1.68
N ARG A 295 -4.99 -12.74 0.65
CA ARG A 295 -4.75 -11.47 -0.08
C ARG A 295 -6.00 -10.97 -0.79
N VAL A 296 -6.89 -11.85 -1.26
CA VAL A 296 -8.09 -11.45 -2.01
C VAL A 296 -9.30 -11.11 -1.13
N LYS A 297 -9.27 -11.40 0.18
CA LYS A 297 -10.37 -11.05 1.10
C LYS A 297 -10.56 -9.54 1.19
N GLU A 298 -11.79 -9.09 1.41
CA GLU A 298 -12.08 -7.69 1.75
C GLU A 298 -11.47 -7.32 3.10
N THR A 299 -11.62 -8.19 4.11
CA THR A 299 -11.00 -8.07 5.44
C THR A 299 -10.38 -9.39 5.89
N LEU A 300 -9.23 -9.34 6.57
CA LEU A 300 -8.57 -10.51 7.17
C LEU A 300 -9.28 -11.00 8.45
N ARG A 301 -9.89 -10.07 9.19
CA ARG A 301 -10.53 -10.29 10.49
C ARG A 301 -11.89 -9.58 10.53
N PRO A 302 -12.95 -10.13 9.92
CA PRO A 302 -14.28 -9.54 9.99
C PRO A 302 -14.86 -9.68 11.40
N ASN A 303 -15.48 -8.62 11.92
CA ASN A 303 -16.24 -8.63 13.17
C ASN A 303 -17.48 -9.51 13.09
N ILE A 304 -18.10 -9.59 11.90
CA ILE A 304 -19.29 -10.40 11.66
C ILE A 304 -18.88 -11.71 11.01
N VAL A 305 -19.01 -12.82 11.75
CA VAL A 305 -19.05 -14.15 11.14
C VAL A 305 -20.29 -14.18 10.25
N THR A 306 -20.13 -14.00 8.95
CA THR A 306 -21.20 -14.35 8.01
C THR A 306 -21.48 -15.84 8.24
N PRO A 307 -22.74 -16.27 8.44
CA PRO A 307 -23.05 -17.69 8.43
C PRO A 307 -22.53 -18.23 7.10
N ARG A 308 -21.69 -19.27 7.13
CA ARG A 308 -21.26 -19.95 5.90
C ARG A 308 -22.52 -20.34 5.13
N LEU A 309 -22.65 -19.84 3.90
CA LEU A 309 -23.65 -20.32 2.93
C LEU A 309 -23.42 -21.81 2.65
#